data_AF-A0A8K0K9L0-F1
#
_entry.id   AF-A0A8K0K9L0-F1
#
_cell.length_a   1.000
_cell.length_b   1.000
_cell.length_c   1.000
_cell.angle_alpha   90.00
_cell.angle_beta   90.00
_cell.angle_gamma   90.00
#
_symmetry.space_group_name_H-M   'P 1'
#
loop_
_entity.id
_entity.type
_entity.pdbx_description
1 polymer ?
#
loop_
_entity_poly.entity_id
_entity_poly.type
_entity_poly.pdbx_seq_one_letter_code
_entity_poly.pdbx_strand_id
1 'polypeptide(L)'
;MSTGVICTMIAFAWLWSVIYNLAPIYGWTKVAYKLGATQCGPIMPKTPLEKSHSYCNTLINLITPIVVMIFCNVRIFRAVGQHLTRMRQTSNMDFKNTVLQQRRITITLVIVIVCFFLCWTPYTVYSCMIALSRDPKWVPLILNPISYWFGYINSACNPVIYALRSPSFRQGYKEILFGHSEVSTGMLLCK
;
A
#
# COMPACT_ATOMS: atom_id res chain seq x y z
N MET A 1 -14.97 -11.38 11.41
CA MET A 1 -13.58 -11.82 11.33
C MET A 1 -13.01 -11.68 12.72
N SER A 2 -12.53 -12.76 13.35
CA SER A 2 -12.02 -12.66 14.72
C SER A 2 -10.68 -11.91 14.73
N THR A 3 -10.43 -11.14 15.79
CA THR A 3 -9.19 -10.40 15.99
C THR A 3 -7.96 -11.31 15.84
N GLY A 4 -8.06 -12.56 16.29
CA GLY A 4 -7.01 -13.57 16.14
C GLY A 4 -6.58 -13.80 14.69
N VAL A 5 -7.51 -13.90 13.75
CA VAL A 5 -7.19 -14.08 12.31
C VAL A 5 -6.46 -12.87 11.75
N ILE A 6 -6.84 -11.66 12.16
CA ILE A 6 -6.18 -10.43 11.73
C ILE A 6 -4.73 -10.40 12.24
N CYS A 7 -4.53 -10.70 13.52
CA CYS A 7 -3.19 -10.75 14.11
C CYS A 7 -2.29 -11.80 13.42
N THR A 8 -2.83 -12.98 13.11
CA THR A 8 -2.09 -14.01 12.36
C THR A 8 -1.70 -13.54 10.96
N MET A 9 -2.61 -12.88 10.24
CA MET A 9 -2.32 -12.32 8.90
C MET A 9 -1.21 -11.25 8.97
N ILE A 10 -1.26 -10.36 9.97
CA ILE A 10 -0.25 -9.33 10.19
C ILE A 10 1.11 -9.97 10.53
N ALA A 11 1.15 -10.92 11.46
CA ALA A 11 2.37 -11.61 11.86
C ALA A 11 3.03 -12.31 10.66
N PHE A 12 2.24 -13.00 9.84
CA PHE A 12 2.74 -13.66 8.64
C PHE A 12 3.33 -12.65 7.63
N ALA A 13 2.66 -11.50 7.41
CA ALA A 13 3.15 -10.47 6.50
C ALA A 13 4.50 -9.88 6.96
N TRP A 14 4.68 -9.66 8.27
CA TRP A 14 5.95 -9.21 8.83
C TRP A 14 7.05 -10.27 8.72
N LEU A 15 6.74 -11.53 9.08
CA LEU A 15 7.70 -12.64 8.99
C LEU A 15 8.19 -12.85 7.55
N TRP A 16 7.26 -12.85 6.58
CA TRP A 16 7.59 -12.94 5.16
C TRP A 16 8.54 -11.82 4.73
N SER A 17 8.26 -10.58 5.17
CA SER A 17 9.08 -9.42 4.84
C SER A 17 10.50 -9.55 5.41
N VAL A 18 10.66 -10.03 6.65
CA VAL A 18 11.97 -10.25 7.26
C VAL A 18 12.75 -11.32 6.48
N ILE A 19 12.15 -12.47 6.23
CA ILE A 19 12.79 -13.57 5.49
C ILE A 19 13.26 -13.11 4.11
N TYR A 20 12.41 -12.35 3.41
CA TYR A 20 12.72 -11.90 2.06
C TYR A 20 13.87 -10.87 2.02
N ASN A 21 13.88 -9.90 2.95
CA ASN A 21 14.92 -8.87 3.00
C ASN A 21 16.26 -9.37 3.56
N LEU A 22 16.28 -10.51 4.24
CA LEU A 22 17.51 -11.18 4.66
C LEU A 22 18.26 -11.80 3.48
N ALA A 23 17.57 -12.19 2.43
CA ALA A 23 18.17 -12.97 1.34
C ALA A 23 19.25 -12.19 0.54
N PRO A 24 19.14 -10.87 0.29
CA PRO A 24 20.25 -10.05 -0.20
C PRO A 24 21.47 -10.02 0.74
N ILE A 25 21.25 -10.04 2.07
CA ILE A 25 22.33 -9.99 3.08
C ILE A 25 23.14 -11.28 3.07
N TYR A 26 22.49 -12.42 2.85
CA TYR A 26 23.13 -13.74 2.74
C TYR A 26 23.73 -14.02 1.35
N GLY A 27 23.80 -13.04 0.45
CA GLY A 27 24.57 -13.12 -0.79
C GLY A 27 23.78 -13.35 -2.07
N TRP A 28 22.45 -13.19 -2.06
CA TRP A 28 21.64 -13.29 -3.29
C TRP A 28 21.94 -12.17 -4.30
N THR A 29 22.38 -11.01 -3.82
CA THR A 29 22.86 -9.90 -4.66
C THR A 29 23.87 -9.06 -3.90
N LYS A 30 24.72 -8.32 -4.62
CA LYS A 30 25.56 -7.29 -4.00
C LYS A 30 24.78 -5.97 -3.92
N VAL A 31 24.86 -5.33 -2.76
CA VAL A 31 24.29 -4.00 -2.53
C VAL A 31 25.43 -3.00 -2.61
N ALA A 32 25.28 -1.97 -3.44
CA ALA A 32 26.28 -0.90 -3.56
C ALA A 32 25.59 0.45 -3.73
N TYR A 33 26.33 1.51 -3.41
CA TYR A 33 25.89 2.88 -3.66
C TYR A 33 25.93 3.20 -5.16
N LYS A 34 24.82 3.73 -5.69
CA LYS A 34 24.69 4.13 -7.10
C LYS A 34 24.97 5.62 -7.26
N LEU A 35 26.18 5.94 -7.72
CA LEU A 35 26.58 7.31 -8.05
C LEU A 35 25.68 7.87 -9.16
N GLY A 36 25.09 9.05 -8.94
CA GLY A 36 24.14 9.70 -9.86
C GLY A 36 22.66 9.49 -9.52
N ALA A 37 22.31 8.52 -8.67
CA ALA A 37 20.94 8.32 -8.18
C ALA A 37 20.81 8.44 -6.66
N THR A 38 21.89 8.83 -5.97
CA THR A 38 21.95 9.12 -4.52
C THR A 38 21.28 8.06 -3.64
N GLN A 39 21.46 6.78 -3.97
CA GLN A 39 20.76 5.69 -3.31
C GLN A 39 21.63 4.44 -3.18
N CYS A 40 21.33 3.65 -2.15
CA CYS A 40 21.92 2.34 -1.91
C CYS A 40 20.95 1.26 -2.40
N GLY A 41 21.42 0.31 -3.20
CA GLY A 41 20.55 -0.74 -3.72
C GLY A 41 21.31 -1.85 -4.45
N PRO A 42 20.59 -2.85 -4.98
CA PRO A 42 21.19 -3.95 -5.72
C PRO A 42 21.95 -3.42 -6.94
N ILE A 43 23.16 -3.91 -7.16
CA ILE A 43 23.94 -3.60 -8.35
C ILE A 43 23.23 -4.07 -9.62
N MET A 44 23.63 -3.53 -10.77
CA MET A 44 23.14 -4.05 -12.05
C MET A 44 23.48 -5.54 -12.16
N PRO A 45 22.49 -6.42 -12.42
CA PRO A 45 22.70 -7.86 -12.35
C PRO A 45 23.54 -8.34 -13.53
N LYS A 46 24.69 -8.96 -13.22
CA LYS A 46 25.62 -9.53 -14.21
C LYS A 46 25.57 -11.05 -14.19
N THR A 47 25.47 -11.64 -12.99
CA THR A 47 25.43 -13.10 -12.81
C THR A 47 23.99 -13.63 -12.86
N PRO A 48 23.78 -14.93 -13.18
CA PRO A 48 22.47 -15.56 -13.12
C PRO A 48 21.79 -15.45 -11.74
N LEU A 49 22.59 -15.47 -10.67
CA LEU A 49 22.10 -15.31 -9.28
C LEU A 49 21.56 -13.90 -9.01
N GLU A 50 22.27 -12.87 -9.45
CA GLU A 50 21.80 -11.47 -9.33
C GLU A 50 20.56 -11.20 -10.20
N LYS A 51 20.49 -11.83 -11.38
CA LYS A 51 19.31 -11.77 -12.24
C LYS A 51 18.11 -12.45 -11.58
N SER A 52 18.29 -13.62 -10.95
CA SER A 52 17.20 -14.33 -10.25
C SER A 52 16.65 -13.49 -9.10
N HIS A 53 17.51 -12.81 -8.34
CA HIS A 53 17.09 -11.84 -7.33
C HIS A 53 16.19 -10.75 -7.93
N SER A 54 16.60 -10.14 -9.05
CA SER A 54 15.81 -9.08 -9.71
C SER A 54 14.42 -9.57 -10.15
N TYR A 55 14.34 -10.76 -10.76
CA TYR A 55 13.06 -11.36 -11.18
C TYR A 55 12.17 -11.68 -9.98
N CYS A 56 12.72 -12.37 -8.97
CA CYS A 56 11.99 -12.72 -7.75
C CYS A 56 11.48 -11.48 -7.03
N ASN A 57 12.30 -10.43 -6.89
CA ASN A 57 11.92 -9.19 -6.23
C ASN A 57 10.79 -8.48 -6.96
N THR A 58 10.83 -8.47 -8.29
CA THR A 58 9.80 -7.86 -9.11
C THR A 58 8.48 -8.63 -9.02
N LEU A 59 8.54 -9.96 -9.12
CA LEU A 59 7.36 -10.82 -9.05
C LEU A 59 6.73 -10.80 -7.66
N ILE A 60 7.53 -10.88 -6.59
CA ILE A 60 7.03 -10.89 -5.22
C ILE A 60 6.44 -9.52 -4.85
N ASN A 61 7.14 -8.41 -5.15
CA ASN A 61 6.61 -7.07 -4.88
C ASN A 61 5.37 -6.75 -5.70
N LEU A 62 5.17 -7.37 -6.86
CA LEU A 62 3.93 -7.20 -7.62
C LEU A 62 2.83 -8.12 -7.09
N ILE A 63 3.08 -9.43 -6.99
CA ILE A 63 2.06 -10.43 -6.72
C ILE A 63 1.57 -10.38 -5.28
N THR A 64 2.47 -10.27 -4.29
CA THR A 64 2.11 -10.29 -2.86
C THR A 64 1.07 -9.21 -2.52
N PRO A 65 1.30 -7.92 -2.80
CA PRO A 65 0.33 -6.89 -2.46
C PRO A 65 -0.95 -7.01 -3.29
N ILE A 66 -0.90 -7.47 -4.55
CA ILE A 66 -2.10 -7.73 -5.35
C ILE A 66 -2.98 -8.78 -4.70
N VAL A 67 -2.40 -9.94 -4.39
CA VAL A 67 -3.13 -11.07 -3.82
C VAL A 67 -3.71 -10.69 -2.46
N VAL A 68 -2.91 -10.06 -1.60
CA VAL A 68 -3.35 -9.62 -0.27
C VAL A 68 -4.46 -8.57 -0.38
N MET A 69 -4.28 -7.54 -1.21
CA MET A 69 -5.28 -6.49 -1.37
C MET A 69 -6.58 -7.03 -1.97
N ILE A 70 -6.52 -7.84 -3.03
CA ILE A 70 -7.72 -8.44 -3.63
C ILE A 70 -8.42 -9.35 -2.62
N PHE A 71 -7.68 -10.22 -1.93
CA PHE A 71 -8.23 -11.11 -0.93
C PHE A 71 -8.95 -10.32 0.18
N CYS A 72 -8.26 -9.34 0.78
CA CYS A 72 -8.83 -8.49 1.83
C CYS A 72 -10.08 -7.76 1.33
N ASN A 73 -10.03 -7.15 0.15
CA ASN A 73 -11.17 -6.42 -0.41
C ASN A 73 -12.35 -7.36 -0.67
N VAL A 74 -12.16 -8.51 -1.32
CA VAL A 74 -13.24 -9.48 -1.57
C VAL A 74 -13.89 -9.94 -0.27
N ARG A 75 -13.10 -10.19 0.77
CA ARG A 75 -13.61 -10.59 2.09
C ARG A 75 -14.39 -9.46 2.77
N ILE A 76 -13.90 -8.22 2.68
CA ILE A 76 -14.60 -7.02 3.16
C ILE A 76 -15.92 -6.85 2.42
N PHE A 77 -15.92 -6.89 1.08
CA PHE A 77 -17.12 -6.79 0.26
C PHE A 77 -18.16 -7.86 0.62
N ARG A 78 -17.73 -9.11 0.82
CA ARG A 78 -18.63 -10.20 1.23
C ARG A 78 -19.20 -9.96 2.64
N ALA A 79 -18.36 -9.53 3.59
CA ALA A 79 -18.80 -9.25 4.95
C ALA A 79 -19.78 -8.06 5.01
N VAL A 80 -19.50 -7.01 4.24
CA VAL A 80 -20.39 -5.85 4.07
C VAL A 80 -21.71 -6.29 3.45
N GLY A 81 -21.69 -7.06 2.37
CA GLY A 81 -22.91 -7.57 1.72
C GLY A 81 -23.79 -8.36 2.69
N GLN A 82 -23.20 -9.25 3.50
CA GLN A 82 -23.92 -10.01 4.52
C GLN A 82 -24.51 -9.11 5.62
N HIS A 83 -23.75 -8.12 6.09
CA HIS A 83 -24.20 -7.19 7.12
C HIS A 83 -25.33 -6.29 6.62
N LEU A 84 -25.26 -5.82 5.38
CA LEU A 84 -26.30 -5.02 4.73
C LEU A 84 -27.60 -5.83 4.56
N THR A 85 -27.54 -7.10 4.12
CA THR A 85 -28.74 -7.94 4.00
C THR A 85 -29.46 -8.13 5.33
N ARG A 86 -28.71 -8.25 6.44
CA ARG A 86 -29.29 -8.37 7.80
C ARG A 86 -29.94 -7.07 8.29
N MET A 87 -29.35 -5.92 7.98
CA MET A 87 -29.87 -4.61 8.42
C MET A 87 -31.05 -4.10 7.61
N ARG A 88 -31.36 -4.69 6.45
CA ARG A 88 -32.51 -4.31 5.62
C ARG A 88 -33.85 -4.43 6.35
N GLN A 89 -33.91 -5.18 7.45
CA GLN A 89 -35.12 -5.42 8.24
C GLN A 89 -35.35 -4.42 9.39
N THR A 90 -34.37 -3.59 9.79
CA THR A 90 -34.43 -2.88 11.10
C THR A 90 -34.77 -1.38 11.03
N SER A 91 -34.43 -0.63 9.97
CA SER A 91 -35.00 0.72 9.69
C SER A 91 -34.49 1.20 8.31
N ASN A 92 -35.31 1.90 7.52
CA ASN A 92 -34.91 2.32 6.16
C ASN A 92 -33.86 3.45 6.14
N MET A 93 -33.83 4.32 7.15
CA MET A 93 -32.92 5.47 7.20
C MET A 93 -31.51 5.08 7.66
N ASP A 94 -31.40 4.26 8.70
CA ASP A 94 -30.09 3.77 9.19
C ASP A 94 -29.42 2.85 8.18
N PHE A 95 -30.24 2.06 7.46
CA PHE A 95 -29.77 1.21 6.37
C PHE A 95 -29.13 2.03 5.24
N LYS A 96 -29.81 3.08 4.74
CA LYS A 96 -29.29 3.94 3.66
C LYS A 96 -27.97 4.63 4.05
N ASN A 97 -27.91 5.21 5.25
CA ASN A 97 -26.69 5.88 5.73
C ASN A 97 -25.52 4.90 5.86
N THR A 98 -25.78 3.69 6.36
CA THR A 98 -24.75 2.66 6.49
C THR A 98 -24.25 2.18 5.13
N VAL A 99 -25.14 1.96 4.15
CA VAL A 99 -24.73 1.61 2.78
C VAL A 99 -23.83 2.68 2.17
N LEU A 100 -24.19 3.96 2.30
CA LEU A 100 -23.40 5.07 1.78
C LEU A 100 -22.02 5.17 2.44
N GLN A 101 -21.95 4.97 3.76
CA GLN A 101 -20.69 4.96 4.49
C GLN A 101 -19.79 3.80 4.05
N GLN A 102 -20.34 2.59 3.95
CA GLN A 102 -19.58 1.42 3.48
C GLN A 102 -19.09 1.61 2.04
N ARG A 103 -19.94 2.14 1.15
CA ARG A 103 -19.55 2.46 -0.24
C ARG A 103 -18.38 3.45 -0.27
N ARG A 104 -18.39 4.48 0.57
CA ARG A 104 -17.26 5.44 0.67
C ARG A 104 -15.98 4.74 1.10
N ILE A 105 -16.02 3.92 2.16
CA ILE A 105 -14.86 3.16 2.66
C ILE A 105 -14.30 2.28 1.53
N THR A 106 -15.17 1.49 0.90
CA THR A 106 -14.81 0.62 -0.21
C THR A 106 -14.17 1.37 -1.39
N ILE A 107 -14.75 2.49 -1.83
CA ILE A 107 -14.17 3.28 -2.93
C ILE A 107 -12.77 3.78 -2.52
N THR A 108 -12.59 4.20 -1.28
CA THR A 108 -11.26 4.60 -0.77
C THR A 108 -10.27 3.45 -0.85
N LEU A 109 -10.65 2.23 -0.47
CA LEU A 109 -9.78 1.04 -0.60
C LEU A 109 -9.41 0.77 -2.06
N VAL A 110 -10.36 0.89 -2.99
CA VAL A 110 -10.09 0.73 -4.43
C VAL A 110 -9.13 1.82 -4.94
N ILE A 111 -9.28 3.07 -4.50
CA ILE A 111 -8.36 4.17 -4.86
C ILE A 111 -6.95 3.85 -4.36
N VAL A 112 -6.81 3.37 -3.12
CA VAL A 112 -5.51 2.97 -2.55
C VAL A 112 -4.87 1.85 -3.38
N ILE A 113 -5.66 0.86 -3.81
CA ILE A 113 -5.17 -0.22 -4.69
C ILE A 113 -4.65 0.34 -6.02
N VAL A 114 -5.44 1.18 -6.71
CA VAL A 114 -5.03 1.76 -8.00
C VAL A 114 -3.79 2.62 -7.83
N CYS A 115 -3.72 3.42 -6.77
CA CYS A 115 -2.54 4.23 -6.47
C CYS A 115 -1.30 3.37 -6.22
N PHE A 116 -1.44 2.28 -5.46
CA PHE A 116 -0.37 1.31 -5.25
C PHE A 116 0.19 0.79 -6.57
N PHE A 117 -0.68 0.34 -7.48
CA PHE A 117 -0.26 -0.14 -8.80
C PHE A 117 0.48 0.93 -9.60
N LEU A 118 -0.07 2.15 -9.67
CA LEU A 118 0.53 3.24 -10.44
C LEU A 118 1.91 3.62 -9.89
N CYS A 119 2.08 3.64 -8.57
CA CYS A 119 3.35 3.95 -7.93
C CYS A 119 4.42 2.86 -8.11
N TRP A 120 4.02 1.58 -8.18
CA TRP A 120 4.98 0.48 -8.35
C TRP A 120 5.28 0.13 -9.82
N THR A 121 4.41 0.51 -10.75
CA THR A 121 4.58 0.21 -12.18
C THR A 121 5.91 0.70 -12.75
N PRO A 122 6.36 1.96 -12.51
CA PRO A 122 7.65 2.44 -13.00
C PRO A 122 8.83 1.58 -12.53
N TYR A 123 8.79 1.12 -11.28
CA TYR A 123 9.81 0.21 -10.74
C TYR A 123 9.77 -1.16 -11.38
N THR A 124 8.58 -1.75 -11.53
CA THR A 124 8.39 -3.04 -12.21
C THR A 124 8.91 -3.01 -13.64
N VAL A 125 8.55 -1.98 -14.41
CA VAL A 125 9.00 -1.82 -15.81
C VAL A 125 10.52 -1.66 -15.87
N TYR A 126 11.09 -0.77 -15.04
CA TYR A 126 12.53 -0.58 -14.96
C TYR A 126 13.28 -1.87 -14.62
N SER A 127 12.80 -2.61 -13.61
CA SER A 127 13.41 -3.87 -13.19
C SER A 127 13.35 -4.95 -14.29
N CYS A 128 12.21 -5.07 -14.97
CA CYS A 128 12.07 -5.98 -16.11
C CYS A 128 13.00 -5.60 -17.27
N MET A 129 13.11 -4.30 -17.60
CA MET A 129 14.02 -3.82 -18.65
C MET A 129 15.47 -4.19 -18.34
N ILE A 130 15.91 -4.00 -17.10
CA ILE A 130 17.27 -4.36 -16.69
C ILE A 130 17.50 -5.88 -16.67
N ALA A 131 16.52 -6.65 -16.19
CA ALA A 131 16.65 -8.10 -16.07
C ALA A 131 16.64 -8.81 -17.43
N LEU A 132 15.85 -8.30 -18.39
CA LEU A 132 15.70 -8.85 -19.74
C LEU A 132 16.75 -8.32 -20.73
N SER A 133 17.37 -7.16 -20.46
CA SER A 133 18.36 -6.60 -21.37
C SER A 133 19.62 -7.45 -21.44
N ARG A 134 20.11 -7.66 -22.67
CA ARG A 134 21.43 -8.25 -22.94
C ARG A 134 22.56 -7.24 -22.73
N ASP A 135 22.28 -5.96 -22.96
CA ASP A 135 23.20 -4.85 -22.72
C ASP A 135 22.51 -3.77 -21.87
N PRO A 136 22.78 -3.74 -20.56
CA PRO A 136 22.17 -2.79 -19.63
C PRO A 136 22.47 -1.31 -19.94
N LYS A 137 23.46 -1.02 -20.80
CA LYS A 137 23.83 0.36 -21.18
C LYS A 137 22.73 1.09 -21.94
N TRP A 138 21.81 0.36 -22.56
CA TRP A 138 20.66 0.92 -23.28
C TRP A 138 19.53 1.40 -22.37
N VAL A 139 19.55 1.03 -21.09
CA VAL A 139 18.54 1.50 -20.13
C VAL A 139 18.98 2.87 -19.58
N PRO A 140 18.20 3.94 -19.81
CA PRO A 140 18.57 5.27 -19.33
C PRO A 140 18.77 5.30 -17.82
N LEU A 141 19.90 5.86 -17.38
CA LEU A 141 20.27 5.98 -15.96
C LEU A 141 19.20 6.71 -15.13
N ILE A 142 18.50 7.67 -15.73
CA ILE A 142 17.44 8.48 -15.08
C ILE A 142 16.19 7.67 -14.71
N LEU A 143 15.94 6.52 -15.38
CA LEU A 143 14.79 5.69 -15.05
C LEU A 143 14.88 5.12 -13.64
N ASN A 144 16.10 4.83 -13.18
CA ASN A 144 16.29 4.28 -11.86
C ASN A 144 15.78 5.24 -10.76
N PRO A 145 16.31 6.47 -10.58
CA PRO A 145 15.80 7.37 -9.55
C PRO A 145 14.31 7.66 -9.71
N ILE A 146 13.81 7.88 -10.94
CA ILE A 146 12.36 8.11 -11.17
C ILE A 146 11.53 6.94 -10.61
N SER A 147 11.90 5.70 -10.92
CA SER A 147 11.19 4.52 -10.44
C SER A 147 11.17 4.43 -8.91
N TYR A 148 12.26 4.76 -8.23
CA TYR A 148 12.31 4.78 -6.77
C TYR A 148 11.47 5.93 -6.16
N TRP A 149 11.49 7.11 -6.77
CA TRP A 149 10.66 8.24 -6.33
C TRP A 149 9.17 7.90 -6.36
N PHE A 150 8.69 7.24 -7.41
CA PHE A 150 7.30 6.75 -7.45
C PHE A 150 7.02 5.73 -6.34
N GLY A 151 7.98 4.85 -6.06
CA GLY A 151 7.89 3.93 -4.92
C GLY A 151 7.77 4.66 -3.57
N TYR A 152 8.51 5.75 -3.37
CA TYR A 152 8.41 6.57 -2.15
C TYR A 152 7.06 7.32 -2.06
N ILE A 153 6.58 7.84 -3.19
CA ILE A 153 5.29 8.55 -3.27
C ILE A 153 4.13 7.64 -2.87
N ASN A 154 4.21 6.32 -3.12
CA ASN A 154 3.20 5.34 -2.69
C ASN A 154 2.80 5.50 -1.20
N SER A 155 3.80 5.61 -0.31
CA SER A 155 3.56 5.74 1.12
C SER A 155 2.94 7.10 1.48
N ALA A 156 3.33 8.17 0.77
CA ALA A 156 2.82 9.52 0.98
C ALA A 156 1.37 9.70 0.46
N CYS A 157 0.98 8.97 -0.59
CA CYS A 157 -0.37 8.99 -1.12
C CYS A 157 -1.41 8.50 -0.10
N ASN A 158 -1.05 7.55 0.77
CA ASN A 158 -1.99 6.97 1.73
C ASN A 158 -2.62 8.03 2.66
N PRO A 159 -1.87 8.80 3.48
CA PRO A 159 -2.42 9.90 4.27
C PRO A 159 -3.28 10.89 3.47
N VAL A 160 -2.83 11.28 2.28
CA VAL A 160 -3.55 12.25 1.42
C VAL A 160 -4.91 11.68 0.99
N ILE A 161 -4.95 10.43 0.54
CA ILE A 161 -6.19 9.74 0.16
C ILE A 161 -7.15 9.69 1.36
N TYR A 162 -6.66 9.29 2.53
CA TYR A 162 -7.51 9.19 3.73
C TYR A 162 -8.01 10.55 4.20
N ALA A 163 -7.17 11.59 4.20
CA ALA A 163 -7.55 12.95 4.58
C ALA A 163 -8.65 13.54 3.67
N LEU A 164 -8.62 13.24 2.37
CA LEU A 164 -9.61 13.71 1.41
C LEU A 164 -10.91 12.90 1.44
N ARG A 165 -10.85 11.62 1.81
CA ARG A 165 -11.97 10.68 1.65
C ARG A 165 -12.67 10.29 2.94
N SER A 166 -12.00 10.42 4.09
CA SER A 166 -12.55 10.04 5.39
C SER A 166 -12.67 11.26 6.31
N PRO A 167 -13.91 11.71 6.63
CA PRO A 167 -14.14 12.81 7.55
C PRO A 167 -13.53 12.59 8.94
N SER A 168 -13.56 11.34 9.43
CA SER A 168 -12.95 10.96 10.71
C SER A 168 -11.43 11.11 10.70
N PHE A 169 -10.76 10.69 9.62
CA PHE A 169 -9.32 10.92 9.47
C PHE A 169 -9.01 12.41 9.34
N ARG A 170 -9.79 13.15 8.55
CA ARG A 170 -9.63 14.59 8.39
C ARG A 170 -9.74 15.32 9.73
N GLN A 171 -10.67 14.91 10.58
CA GLN A 171 -10.84 15.47 11.91
C GLN A 171 -9.64 15.16 12.81
N GLY A 172 -9.16 13.92 12.82
CA GLY A 172 -7.92 13.57 13.54
C GLY A 172 -6.70 14.34 13.05
N TYR A 173 -6.56 14.57 11.73
CA TYR A 173 -5.48 15.42 11.19
C TYR A 173 -5.60 16.88 11.65
N LYS A 174 -6.82 17.42 11.72
CA LYS A 174 -7.04 18.78 12.25
C LYS A 174 -6.67 18.87 13.72
N GLU A 175 -7.02 17.88 14.53
CA GLU A 175 -6.67 17.83 15.96
C GLU A 175 -5.15 17.73 16.18
N ILE A 176 -4.44 16.97 15.35
CA ILE A 176 -2.98 16.86 15.41
C ILE A 176 -2.31 18.16 14.97
N LEU A 177 -2.79 18.80 13.89
CA LEU A 177 -2.15 19.98 13.30
C LEU A 177 -2.51 21.29 13.99
N PHE A 178 -3.71 21.41 14.52
CA PHE A 178 -4.24 22.64 15.13
C PHE A 178 -4.53 22.50 16.62
N GLY A 179 -4.19 21.36 17.23
CA GLY A 179 -4.51 21.04 18.62
C GLY A 179 -6.00 20.79 18.83
N HIS A 180 -6.37 20.25 20.00
CA HIS A 180 -7.74 20.34 20.47
C HIS A 180 -8.06 21.84 20.64
N SER A 181 -8.69 22.45 19.63
CA SER A 181 -9.57 23.57 19.93
C SER A 181 -10.70 22.94 20.73
N GLU A 182 -10.65 23.08 22.06
CA GLU A 182 -11.83 22.86 22.89
C GLU A 182 -13.00 23.52 22.17
N VAL A 183 -13.94 22.73 21.68
CA VAL A 183 -15.29 23.22 21.38
C VAL A 183 -15.97 23.42 22.74
N SER A 184 -15.39 24.28 23.56
CA SER A 184 -16.05 24.92 24.68
C SER A 184 -16.80 26.09 24.06
N THR A 185 -18.00 25.83 23.54
CA THR A 185 -19.16 26.73 23.42
C THR A 185 -20.22 26.01 22.60
N GLY A 186 -21.12 25.27 23.24
CA GLY A 186 -22.30 24.72 22.55
C GLY A 186 -23.10 23.65 23.27
N MET A 187 -22.57 23.02 24.33
CA MET A 187 -23.25 21.89 24.99
C MET A 187 -23.30 21.99 26.52
N LEU A 188 -23.35 23.22 27.06
CA LEU A 188 -23.68 23.49 28.48
C LEU A 188 -24.91 24.41 28.65
N LEU A 189 -25.66 24.65 27.59
CA LEU A 189 -26.93 25.38 27.62
C LEU A 189 -28.02 24.64 26.83
N CYS A 190 -28.29 23.38 27.18
CA CYS A 190 -29.68 22.87 27.18
C CYS A 190 -29.76 21.49 27.85
N LYS A 191 -30.48 21.47 28.98
CA LYS A 191 -30.88 20.36 29.85
C LYS A 191 -29.94 20.00 30.99
#